data_AF-A0A6P8JIM4-F1
#
_entry.id   AF-A0A6P8JIM4-F1
#
_cell.length_a   1.000
_cell.length_b   1.000
_cell.length_c   1.000
_cell.angle_alpha   90.00
_cell.angle_beta   90.00
_cell.angle_gamma   90.00
#
_symmetry.space_group_name_H-M   'P 1'
#
loop_
_entity.id
_entity.type
_entity.pdbx_description
1 polymer ?
#
loop_
_entity_poly.entity_id
_entity_poly.type
_entity_poly.pdbx_seq_one_letter_code
_entity_poly.pdbx_strand_id
1 'polypeptide(L)'
;MHSKRNNQCLLLTLVLGLLGGAGHCYVVEPPIVHVEMDKAGMHRTLNYRLRFDIPLVGKDCEYVLLQDLPASVYISTDELDDLQRLKRLNAIYPKFVNIEVATERAQPFSVLLRGTPKITESLALPLHFRYHAPSDKRCDRRPRWSYPYPSSISTARWLIVRSSRTSWLPGPISSTA
;
A
#
# COMPACT_ATOMS: atom_id res chain seq x y z
N MET A 1 6.93 -58.99 33.09
CA MET A 1 6.86 -57.55 33.43
C MET A 1 7.52 -56.71 32.33
N HIS A 2 6.88 -56.55 31.17
CA HIS A 2 7.46 -55.78 30.03
C HIS A 2 6.34 -55.08 29.25
N SER A 3 5.74 -54.03 29.81
CA SER A 3 4.74 -53.22 29.07
C SER A 3 4.60 -51.76 29.55
N LYS A 4 5.39 -51.31 30.52
CA LYS A 4 5.36 -49.90 30.99
C LYS A 4 6.40 -48.98 30.31
N ARG A 5 7.49 -49.54 29.76
CA ARG A 5 8.62 -48.76 29.22
C ARG A 5 8.36 -48.17 27.82
N ASN A 6 7.51 -48.82 27.01
CA ASN A 6 7.18 -48.35 25.65
C ASN A 6 6.24 -47.14 25.64
N ASN A 7 5.23 -47.10 26.53
CA ASN A 7 4.27 -45.99 26.56
C ASN A 7 4.90 -44.67 27.04
N GLN A 8 5.92 -44.72 27.91
CA GLN A 8 6.63 -43.50 28.35
C GLN A 8 7.50 -42.89 27.24
N CYS A 9 8.20 -43.72 26.45
CA CYS A 9 8.94 -43.24 25.28
C CYS A 9 8.01 -42.63 24.23
N LEU A 10 6.83 -43.23 24.01
CA LEU A 10 5.86 -42.75 23.03
C LEU A 10 5.22 -41.41 23.46
N LEU A 11 4.98 -41.22 24.76
CA LEU A 11 4.53 -39.94 25.30
C LEU A 11 5.61 -38.85 25.18
N LEU A 12 6.87 -39.18 25.43
CA LEU A 12 8.00 -38.24 25.31
C LEU A 12 8.21 -37.79 23.86
N THR A 13 8.11 -38.69 22.88
CA THR A 13 8.24 -38.33 21.45
C THR A 13 7.06 -37.49 20.96
N LEU A 14 5.85 -37.73 21.46
CA LEU A 14 4.65 -36.98 21.12
C LEU A 14 4.67 -35.56 21.74
N VAL A 15 5.17 -35.43 22.97
CA VAL A 15 5.39 -34.13 23.63
C VAL A 15 6.49 -33.34 22.93
N LEU A 16 7.63 -33.95 22.56
CA LEU A 16 8.66 -33.28 21.76
C LEU A 16 8.18 -32.88 20.35
N GLY A 17 7.34 -33.71 19.72
CA GLY A 17 6.74 -33.40 18.43
C GLY A 17 5.77 -32.21 18.49
N LEU A 18 5.07 -32.03 19.62
CA LEU A 18 4.16 -30.89 19.85
C LEU A 18 4.93 -29.60 20.22
N LEU A 19 6.08 -29.70 20.88
CA LEU A 19 6.95 -28.56 21.21
C LEU A 19 7.81 -28.10 20.01
N GLY A 20 8.04 -28.95 19.02
CA GLY A 20 8.74 -28.62 17.77
C GLY A 20 7.95 -27.74 16.79
N GLY A 21 6.68 -27.46 17.10
CA GLY A 21 5.85 -26.48 16.39
C GLY A 21 6.22 -25.03 16.72
N ALA A 22 7.50 -24.71 16.83
CA ALA A 22 7.96 -23.32 16.88
C ALA A 22 7.59 -22.68 15.54
N GLY A 23 6.53 -21.87 15.54
CA GLY A 23 6.16 -21.04 14.41
C GLY A 23 7.40 -20.28 13.96
N HIS A 24 7.85 -20.56 12.74
CA HIS A 24 8.93 -19.79 12.13
C HIS A 24 8.51 -18.32 12.14
N CYS A 25 9.08 -17.56 13.08
CA CYS A 25 9.07 -16.12 13.06
C CYS A 25 10.02 -15.73 11.93
N TYR A 26 9.51 -15.72 10.70
CA TYR A 26 10.26 -15.10 9.63
C TYR A 26 10.36 -13.62 9.96
N VAL A 27 11.59 -13.12 10.05
CA VAL A 27 11.83 -11.68 10.02
C VAL A 27 11.42 -11.24 8.61
N VAL A 28 10.34 -10.47 8.54
CA VAL A 28 9.84 -9.89 7.29
C VAL A 28 10.76 -8.72 6.98
N GLU A 29 11.64 -8.88 6.00
CA GLU A 29 12.30 -7.71 5.43
C GLU A 29 11.26 -6.84 4.73
N PRO A 30 11.41 -5.50 4.81
CA PRO A 30 10.52 -4.59 4.11
C PRO A 30 10.66 -4.80 2.59
N PRO A 31 9.57 -4.99 1.82
CA PRO A 31 9.63 -4.94 0.37
C PRO A 31 10.25 -3.65 -0.12
N ILE A 32 10.93 -3.77 -1.25
CA ILE A 32 11.42 -2.62 -1.98
C ILE A 32 10.24 -2.05 -2.77
N VAL A 33 9.93 -0.78 -2.54
CA VAL A 33 8.85 -0.05 -3.20
C VAL A 33 9.46 1.05 -4.05
N HIS A 34 9.33 0.94 -5.37
CA HIS A 34 9.64 2.02 -6.28
C HIS A 34 8.36 2.68 -6.75
N VAL A 35 8.30 4.00 -6.66
CA VAL A 35 7.16 4.81 -7.10
C VAL A 35 7.63 5.76 -8.18
N GLU A 36 7.01 5.66 -9.36
CA GLU A 36 7.30 6.52 -10.50
C GLU A 36 6.00 7.15 -10.98
N MET A 37 6.01 8.45 -11.28
CA MET A 37 4.87 9.14 -11.89
C MET A 37 5.14 9.37 -13.39
N ASP A 38 4.12 9.21 -14.22
CA ASP A 38 4.22 9.54 -15.65
C ASP A 38 4.64 11.02 -15.85
N LYS A 39 5.45 11.27 -16.89
CA LYS A 39 6.18 12.55 -17.03
C LYS A 39 5.36 13.71 -17.60
N ALA A 40 4.20 13.47 -18.23
CA ALA A 40 3.46 14.50 -18.97
C ALA A 40 1.94 14.36 -18.83
N GLY A 41 1.23 15.50 -18.93
CA GLY A 41 -0.23 15.56 -18.88
C GLY A 41 -0.82 15.97 -17.53
N MET A 42 -2.12 16.30 -17.55
CA MET A 42 -2.96 16.56 -16.37
C MET A 42 -3.52 15.26 -15.76
N HIS A 43 -3.65 14.23 -16.59
CA HIS A 43 -3.89 12.85 -16.20
C HIS A 43 -2.54 12.14 -16.10
N ARG A 44 -2.20 11.63 -14.93
CA ARG A 44 -0.95 10.91 -14.69
C ARG A 44 -1.22 9.62 -13.97
N THR A 45 -0.31 8.67 -14.11
CA THR A 45 -0.35 7.43 -13.35
C THR A 45 0.80 7.41 -12.37
N LEU A 46 0.54 7.03 -11.11
CA LEU A 46 1.57 6.51 -10.22
C LEU A 46 1.73 5.02 -10.47
N ASN A 47 2.91 4.66 -10.94
CA ASN A 47 3.34 3.29 -11.16
C ASN A 47 4.15 2.84 -9.94
N TYR A 48 3.66 1.80 -9.28
CA TYR A 48 4.35 1.14 -8.18
C TYR A 48 5.00 -0.12 -8.70
N ARG A 49 6.27 -0.33 -8.34
CA ARG A 49 6.95 -1.62 -8.51
C ARG A 49 7.35 -2.12 -7.14
N LEU A 50 6.64 -3.14 -6.68
CA LEU A 50 6.84 -3.80 -5.40
C LEU A 50 7.67 -5.06 -5.62
N ARG A 51 8.69 -5.26 -4.79
CA ARG A 51 9.49 -6.48 -4.77
C ARG A 51 9.50 -7.06 -3.37
N PHE A 52 8.95 -8.26 -3.23
CA PHE A 52 8.91 -8.99 -1.96
C PHE A 52 9.92 -10.13 -1.99
N ASP A 53 10.48 -10.44 -0.83
CA ASP A 53 11.38 -11.58 -0.70
C ASP A 53 10.66 -12.91 -0.84
N ILE A 54 11.40 -13.90 -1.34
CA ILE A 54 10.95 -15.27 -1.61
C ILE A 54 10.18 -15.91 -0.43
N PRO A 55 10.55 -15.71 0.86
CA PRO A 55 9.82 -16.33 1.98
C PRO A 55 8.35 -15.91 2.12
N LEU A 56 7.99 -14.74 1.59
CA LEU A 56 6.63 -14.18 1.66
C LEU A 56 5.78 -14.56 0.45
N VAL A 57 6.43 -14.84 -0.69
CA VAL A 57 5.74 -15.17 -1.94
C VAL A 57 4.98 -16.50 -1.78
N GLY A 58 3.70 -16.48 -2.15
CA GLY A 58 2.83 -17.66 -2.07
C GLY A 58 2.39 -18.05 -0.65
N LYS A 59 2.72 -17.24 0.37
CA LYS A 59 2.11 -17.37 1.69
C LYS A 59 0.71 -16.76 1.69
N ASP A 60 -0.15 -17.25 2.58
CA ASP A 60 -1.46 -16.66 2.86
C ASP A 60 -1.28 -15.36 3.67
N CYS A 61 -0.88 -14.31 2.96
CA CYS A 61 -0.68 -12.97 3.48
C CYS A 61 -1.07 -11.95 2.42
N GLU A 62 -1.47 -10.79 2.91
CA GLU A 62 -1.84 -9.64 2.11
C GLU A 62 -0.94 -8.47 2.50
N TYR A 63 -0.73 -7.54 1.59
CA TYR A 63 -0.14 -6.26 1.93
C TYR A 63 -1.14 -5.14 1.68
N VAL A 64 -0.89 -4.01 2.35
CA VAL A 64 -1.62 -2.76 2.21
C VAL A 64 -0.62 -1.63 1.99
N LEU A 65 -0.77 -0.90 0.90
CA LEU A 65 0.01 0.29 0.56
C LEU A 65 -0.87 1.52 0.78
N LEU A 66 -0.52 2.34 1.77
CA LEU A 66 -1.08 3.67 2.00
C LEU A 66 -0.41 4.68 1.07
N GLN A 67 -1.20 5.26 0.18
CA GLN A 67 -0.83 6.41 -0.62
C GLN A 67 -1.57 7.64 -0.10
N ASP A 68 -0.83 8.57 0.47
CA ASP A 68 -1.36 9.88 0.86
C ASP A 68 -1.39 10.80 -0.37
N LEU A 69 -2.53 11.45 -0.61
CA LEU A 69 -2.74 12.35 -1.73
C LEU A 69 -2.92 13.77 -1.23
N PRO A 70 -2.09 14.73 -1.68
CA PRO A 70 -2.27 16.13 -1.33
C PRO A 70 -3.56 16.69 -1.93
N ALA A 71 -4.04 17.79 -1.36
CA ALA A 71 -5.26 18.46 -1.82
C ALA A 71 -5.20 18.86 -3.31
N SER A 72 -4.02 19.04 -3.90
CA SER A 72 -3.83 19.43 -5.31
C SER A 72 -4.10 18.31 -6.32
N VAL A 73 -4.31 17.07 -5.87
CA VAL A 73 -4.61 15.93 -6.75
C VAL A 73 -5.84 15.18 -6.27
N TYR A 74 -6.45 14.43 -7.16
CA TYR A 74 -7.54 13.53 -6.85
C TYR A 74 -7.52 12.29 -7.73
N ILE A 75 -8.35 11.32 -7.35
CA ILE A 75 -8.63 10.13 -8.14
C ILE A 75 -10.15 10.05 -8.25
N SER A 76 -10.65 9.74 -9.45
CA SER A 76 -12.07 9.48 -9.65
C SER A 76 -12.46 8.18 -8.94
N THR A 77 -13.49 8.23 -8.09
CA THR A 77 -14.03 7.02 -7.45
C THR A 77 -14.61 6.05 -8.47
N ASP A 78 -15.23 6.56 -9.54
CA ASP A 78 -15.80 5.74 -10.61
C ASP A 78 -14.71 4.99 -11.38
N GLU A 79 -13.55 5.64 -11.59
CA GLU A 79 -12.39 5.00 -12.22
C GLU A 79 -11.79 3.90 -11.34
N LEU A 80 -11.72 4.13 -10.02
CA LEU A 80 -11.28 3.11 -9.07
C LEU A 80 -12.25 1.92 -8.99
N ASP A 81 -13.56 2.19 -9.01
CA ASP A 81 -14.60 1.16 -9.05
C ASP A 81 -14.46 0.27 -10.29
N ASP A 82 -14.21 0.88 -11.46
CA ASP A 82 -13.98 0.13 -12.69
C ASP A 82 -12.69 -0.72 -12.63
N LEU A 83 -11.59 -0.16 -12.12
CA LEU A 83 -10.34 -0.92 -11.95
C LEU A 83 -10.51 -2.11 -10.99
N GLN A 84 -11.29 -1.93 -9.92
CA GLN A 84 -11.61 -2.97 -8.95
C GLN A 84 -12.52 -4.04 -9.55
N ARG A 85 -13.56 -3.64 -10.28
CA ARG A 85 -14.45 -4.54 -11.01
C ARG A 85 -13.69 -5.39 -12.04
N LEU A 86 -12.71 -4.79 -12.72
CA LEU A 86 -11.84 -5.47 -13.68
C LEU A 86 -10.70 -6.27 -13.03
N LYS A 87 -10.63 -6.32 -11.69
CA LYS A 87 -9.57 -7.01 -10.92
C LYS A 87 -8.15 -6.53 -11.27
N ARG A 88 -8.01 -5.28 -11.73
CA ARG A 88 -6.72 -4.66 -12.08
C ARG A 88 -6.07 -3.97 -10.88
N LEU A 89 -6.88 -3.51 -9.93
CA LEU A 89 -6.45 -2.84 -8.71
C LEU A 89 -7.43 -3.21 -7.59
N ASN A 90 -6.95 -3.46 -6.38
CA ASN A 90 -7.81 -3.61 -5.21
C ASN A 90 -7.52 -2.44 -4.28
N ALA A 91 -8.50 -1.58 -4.04
CA ALA A 91 -8.29 -0.33 -3.31
C ALA A 91 -9.40 -0.08 -2.28
N ILE A 92 -9.03 0.53 -1.16
CA ILE A 92 -9.96 1.09 -0.18
C ILE A 92 -9.76 2.60 -0.19
N TYR A 93 -10.84 3.33 -0.45
CA TYR A 93 -10.84 4.77 -0.65
C TYR A 93 -12.14 5.36 -0.10
N PRO A 94 -12.19 6.69 0.17
CA PRO A 94 -13.40 7.33 0.65
C PRO A 94 -14.56 7.16 -0.34
N LYS A 95 -15.78 7.02 0.19
CA LYS A 95 -17.01 6.84 -0.61
C LYS A 95 -17.24 7.96 -1.62
N PHE A 96 -16.78 9.17 -1.33
CA PHE A 96 -16.97 10.33 -2.18
C PHE A 96 -15.74 11.24 -2.14
N VAL A 97 -15.32 11.68 -3.32
CA VAL A 97 -14.30 12.70 -3.51
C VAL A 97 -14.93 13.79 -4.38
N ASN A 98 -15.08 15.00 -3.83
CA ASN A 98 -15.60 16.11 -4.62
C ASN A 98 -14.52 16.57 -5.61
N ILE A 99 -14.65 16.20 -6.88
CA ILE A 99 -13.67 16.51 -7.94
C ILE A 99 -13.77 17.98 -8.41
N GLU A 100 -14.91 18.62 -8.17
CA GLU A 100 -15.21 19.98 -8.65
C GLU A 100 -14.66 21.07 -7.73
N VAL A 101 -14.04 20.73 -6.60
CA VAL A 101 -13.45 21.71 -5.68
C VAL A 101 -12.03 22.06 -6.12
N ALA A 102 -11.75 23.36 -6.19
CA ALA A 102 -10.42 23.88 -6.45
C ALA A 102 -9.40 23.46 -5.38
N THR A 103 -8.12 23.33 -5.77
CA THR A 103 -7.01 22.93 -4.88
C THR A 103 -7.01 23.65 -3.53
N GLU A 104 -7.24 24.96 -3.51
CA GLU A 104 -7.18 25.81 -2.31
C GLU A 104 -8.25 25.49 -1.27
N ARG A 105 -9.34 24.83 -1.69
CA ARG A 105 -10.48 24.47 -0.81
C ARG A 105 -10.64 22.97 -0.66
N ALA A 106 -9.86 22.18 -1.40
CA ALA A 106 -9.90 20.73 -1.34
C ALA A 106 -9.19 20.21 -0.09
N GLN A 107 -9.60 19.03 0.37
CA GLN A 107 -8.94 18.35 1.47
C GLN A 107 -8.04 17.24 0.93
N PRO A 108 -6.86 17.00 1.54
CA PRO A 108 -6.08 15.80 1.24
C PRO A 108 -6.84 14.56 1.69
N PHE A 109 -6.56 13.43 1.05
CA PHE A 109 -7.13 12.13 1.41
C PHE A 109 -6.13 11.03 1.11
N SER A 110 -6.40 9.81 1.58
CA SER A 110 -5.53 8.68 1.36
C SER A 110 -6.26 7.53 0.69
N VAL A 111 -5.53 6.74 -0.08
CA VAL A 111 -6.01 5.51 -0.70
C VAL A 111 -5.15 4.35 -0.23
N LEU A 112 -5.78 3.24 0.11
CA LEU A 112 -5.10 2.00 0.51
C LEU A 112 -5.16 1.02 -0.65
N LEU A 113 -4.03 0.64 -1.22
CA LEU A 113 -3.95 -0.41 -2.25
C LEU A 113 -3.65 -1.76 -1.58
N ARG A 114 -4.39 -2.79 -1.94
CA ARG A 114 -4.24 -4.14 -1.38
C ARG A 114 -3.76 -5.12 -2.43
N GLY A 115 -2.99 -6.11 -1.99
CA GLY A 115 -2.57 -7.18 -2.86
C GLY A 115 -1.97 -8.35 -2.08
N THR A 116 -1.49 -9.34 -2.82
CA THR A 116 -0.80 -10.50 -2.25
C THR A 116 0.68 -10.44 -2.63
N PRO A 117 1.62 -10.72 -1.71
CA PRO A 117 3.05 -10.65 -2.01
C PRO A 117 3.46 -11.56 -3.17
N LYS A 118 4.12 -10.97 -4.16
CA LYS A 118 4.72 -11.64 -5.32
C LYS A 118 6.18 -11.22 -5.46
N ILE A 119 6.99 -12.01 -6.18
CA ILE A 119 8.42 -11.68 -6.42
C ILE A 119 8.56 -10.26 -6.96
N THR A 120 7.73 -9.94 -7.95
CA THR A 120 7.59 -8.60 -8.50
C THR A 120 6.11 -8.36 -8.77
N GLU A 121 5.60 -7.22 -8.32
CA GLU A 121 4.26 -6.77 -8.62
C GLU A 121 4.26 -5.33 -9.09
N SER A 122 3.42 -5.05 -10.08
CA SER A 122 3.24 -3.71 -10.63
C SER A 122 1.81 -3.26 -10.40
N LEU A 123 1.64 -2.07 -9.82
CA LEU A 123 0.34 -1.43 -9.65
C LEU A 123 0.35 -0.09 -10.38
N ALA A 124 -0.81 0.30 -10.89
CA ALA A 124 -1.02 1.57 -11.58
C ALA A 124 -2.20 2.29 -10.92
N LEU A 125 -1.94 3.47 -10.36
CA LEU A 125 -2.94 4.32 -9.72
C LEU A 125 -3.14 5.59 -10.56
N PRO A 126 -4.31 5.77 -11.21
CA PRO A 126 -4.58 6.96 -12.00
C PRO A 126 -4.79 8.17 -11.08
N LEU A 127 -4.30 9.33 -11.50
CA LEU A 127 -4.33 10.59 -10.77
C LEU A 127 -4.63 11.75 -11.70
N HIS A 128 -5.32 12.72 -11.12
CA HIS A 128 -5.81 13.91 -11.79
C HIS A 128 -5.36 15.13 -10.98
N PHE A 129 -4.78 16.13 -11.62
CA PHE A 129 -4.48 17.40 -10.95
C PHE A 129 -5.74 18.26 -10.86
N ARG A 130 -5.96 18.85 -9.69
CA ARG A 130 -7.04 19.83 -9.51
C ARG A 130 -6.66 21.17 -10.12
N TYR A 131 -7.70 21.87 -10.57
CA TYR A 131 -7.56 23.25 -10.98
C TYR A 131 -7.39 24.18 -9.76
N HIS A 132 -6.78 25.34 -9.99
CA HIS A 132 -6.65 26.38 -8.99
C HIS A 132 -7.81 27.37 -9.05
N ALA A 133 -8.21 27.91 -7.91
CA ALA A 133 -9.21 28.97 -7.86
C ALA A 133 -8.75 30.18 -8.69
N PRO A 134 -9.67 30.86 -9.40
CA PRO A 134 -9.34 32.12 -10.07
C PRO A 134 -8.74 33.09 -9.07
N SER A 135 -7.64 33.75 -9.43
CA SER A 135 -7.09 34.80 -8.58
C SER A 135 -8.01 36.01 -8.57
N ASP A 136 -8.43 36.49 -7.39
CA ASP A 136 -9.24 37.72 -7.25
C ASP A 136 -8.49 38.99 -7.71
N LYS A 137 -7.22 38.88 -8.07
CA LYS A 137 -6.40 39.99 -8.51
C LYS A 137 -6.70 40.36 -9.96
N ARG A 138 -7.69 41.22 -10.16
CA ARG A 138 -7.88 41.96 -11.42
C ARG A 138 -6.66 42.81 -11.83
N CYS A 139 -5.67 43.05 -10.96
CA CYS A 139 -4.50 43.90 -11.26
C CYS A 139 -3.24 43.52 -10.45
N ASP A 140 -2.67 42.33 -10.64
CA ASP A 140 -1.27 42.11 -10.25
C ASP A 140 -0.58 41.26 -11.31
N ARG A 141 0.12 41.92 -12.24
CA ARG A 141 0.82 41.30 -13.39
C ARG A 141 2.07 40.51 -13.00
N ARG A 142 2.17 40.08 -11.74
CA ARG A 142 3.27 39.21 -11.29
C ARG A 142 2.73 37.79 -11.15
N PRO A 143 3.15 36.85 -12.01
CA PRO A 143 2.78 35.46 -11.83
C PRO A 143 3.37 34.98 -10.50
N ARG A 144 2.53 34.81 -9.48
CA ARG A 144 2.92 34.17 -8.23
C ARG A 144 2.76 32.66 -8.40
N TRP A 145 3.71 32.06 -9.12
CA TRP A 145 3.90 30.61 -9.14
C TRP A 145 4.63 30.20 -7.85
N SER A 146 3.92 30.18 -6.73
CA SER A 146 4.46 29.67 -5.48
C SER A 146 3.50 28.63 -4.90
N TYR A 147 3.18 27.62 -5.69
CA TYR A 147 2.76 26.34 -5.15
C TYR A 147 3.84 25.32 -5.50
N PRO A 148 4.51 24.73 -4.50
CA PRO A 148 5.43 23.64 -4.77
C PRO A 148 4.63 22.52 -5.43
N TYR A 149 5.07 22.06 -6.62
CA TYR A 149 4.68 20.74 -7.10
C TYR A 149 4.96 19.76 -5.96
N PRO A 150 3.98 18.96 -5.50
CA PRO A 150 4.21 18.14 -4.34
C PRO A 150 5.15 17.00 -4.75
N SER A 151 6.43 17.16 -4.43
CA SER A 151 7.42 16.08 -4.45
C SER A 151 7.03 14.92 -3.52
N SER A 152 6.06 15.14 -2.64
CA SER A 152 5.54 14.15 -1.68
C SER A 152 4.58 13.13 -2.28
N ILE A 153 4.05 13.32 -3.50
CA ILE A 153 3.12 12.35 -4.11
C ILE A 153 3.83 11.00 -4.35
N SER A 154 5.13 11.01 -4.61
CA SER A 154 5.93 9.80 -4.86
C SER A 154 6.27 9.01 -3.58
N THR A 155 5.76 9.40 -2.42
CA THR A 155 5.99 8.67 -1.17
C THR A 155 4.79 7.79 -0.85
N ALA A 156 5.03 6.49 -0.73
CA ALA A 156 4.03 5.53 -0.27
C ALA A 156 4.52 4.84 1.01
N ARG A 157 3.58 4.55 1.92
CA ARG A 157 3.83 3.78 3.15
C ARG A 157 3.16 2.42 3.01
N TRP A 158 3.76 1.33 3.47
CA TRP A 158 3.17 0.00 3.31
C TRP A 158 3.17 -0.79 4.62
N LEU A 159 2.34 -1.82 4.67
CA LEU A 159 2.22 -2.77 5.76
C LEU A 159 1.90 -4.16 5.20
N ILE A 160 2.52 -5.22 5.73
CA ILE A 160 2.15 -6.61 5.44
C ILE A 160 1.25 -7.14 6.57
N VAL A 161 0.14 -7.76 6.20
CA VAL A 161 -0.85 -8.41 7.07
C VAL A 161 -0.86 -9.91 6.79
N ARG A 162 -0.59 -10.73 7.81
CA ARG A 162 -0.61 -12.19 7.68
C ARG A 162 -2.02 -12.75 7.96
N SER A 163 -2.50 -13.69 7.16
CA SER A 163 -3.80 -14.35 7.41
C SER A 163 -3.74 -15.32 8.62
N SER A 164 -4.70 -15.11 9.52
CA SER A 164 -5.34 -15.99 10.52
C SER A 164 -4.59 -17.04 11.37
N ARG A 165 -3.25 -17.15 11.39
CA ARG A 165 -2.56 -18.04 12.38
C ARG A 165 -1.50 -17.44 13.29
N THR A 166 -1.02 -16.23 13.09
CA THR A 166 0.01 -15.66 14.00
C THR A 166 0.01 -14.13 13.99
N SER A 167 0.33 -13.60 15.15
CA SER A 167 0.29 -12.20 15.61
C SER A 167 0.93 -11.15 14.71
N TRP A 168 0.35 -9.95 14.81
CA TRP A 168 0.74 -8.65 14.28
C TRP A 168 2.24 -8.34 14.39
N LEU A 169 2.85 -7.91 13.29
CA LEU A 169 4.16 -7.25 13.29
C LEU A 169 4.05 -5.92 12.53
N PRO A 170 4.31 -4.77 13.18
CA PRO A 170 4.52 -3.53 12.45
C PRO A 170 5.83 -3.64 11.63
N GLY A 171 5.73 -3.51 10.32
CA GLY A 171 6.90 -3.46 9.43
C GLY A 171 7.57 -2.07 9.44
N PRO A 172 8.88 -1.98 9.20
CA PRO A 172 9.58 -0.70 9.15
C PRO A 172 9.16 0.13 7.92
N ILE A 173 8.88 1.41 8.17
CA ILE A 173 8.58 2.42 7.15
C ILE A 173 9.90 2.90 6.58
N SER A 174 10.36 2.33 5.46
CA SER A 174 11.44 2.93 4.67
C SER A 174 10.90 3.37 3.31
N SER A 175 10.75 4.68 3.13
CA SER A 175 10.58 5.31 1.82
C SER A 175 11.92 5.89 1.40
N THR A 176 12.49 5.41 0.30
CA THR A 176 13.55 6.14 -0.41
C THR A 176 12.89 7.00 -1.50
N ALA A 177 13.12 8.31 -1.40
CA ALA A 177 12.75 9.30 -2.40
C ALA A 177 13.64 9.19 -3.65
#